data_AF-A0A3P7EU76-F1
#
_entry.id   AF-A0A3P7EU76-F1
#
_cell.length_a   1.000
_cell.length_b   1.000
_cell.length_c   1.000
_cell.angle_alpha   90.00
_cell.angle_beta   90.00
_cell.angle_gamma   90.00
#
_symmetry.space_group_name_H-M   'P 1'
#
loop_
_entity.id
_entity.type
_entity.pdbx_description
1 polymer ?
#
loop_
_entity_poly.entity_id
_entity_poly.type
_entity_poly.pdbx_seq_one_letter_code
_entity_poly.pdbx_strand_id
1 'polypeptide(L)'
;MSSVSDPEDEPEFVAEHRLVIPLDEEEAEDEGKAGFEVKPPPMVQLDASLVDESEVSTSTFNPLPVLTQTCSICFEAWTTSGAHRICCLRCGHLFGKRWLATQGRVGKCPQCNARAHAKDVRVLFCKKIKAVDTTDRDRALCDLDSERKLRRKLELELSEFKFKYQVASDDAIRLRDELSSLRAVLSAVQTPRKRPGAFASVSASDPEGTPDPKCQKMLTGSYEIIKSMLLSPTGRCRVVAACEYINLLCVSQPSSNPLFKGFGFRKVHTGELRPLKYIHLHSQPIRDLALHPEHEDGIVASASMDKSLKLTSLLVDQVGYPDLQRFQGPHSVVAIASAMRLLQV
;
A
#
# COMPACT_ATOMS: atom_id res chain seq x y z
N MET A 1 38.35 24.16 34.88
CA MET A 1 39.26 23.14 34.35
C MET A 1 38.37 22.15 33.62
N SER A 2 38.11 22.44 32.34
CA SER A 2 38.83 21.88 31.17
C SER A 2 38.37 20.44 30.93
N SER A 3 37.34 20.24 30.09
CA SER A 3 37.44 20.02 28.64
C SER A 3 38.01 18.64 28.30
N VAL A 4 37.25 17.85 27.53
CA VAL A 4 37.60 17.36 26.18
C VAL A 4 36.48 16.38 25.76
N SER A 5 35.83 16.74 24.67
CA SER A 5 34.95 15.90 23.84
C SER A 5 35.79 15.09 22.85
N ASP A 6 35.18 14.05 22.28
CA ASP A 6 35.32 13.53 20.89
C ASP A 6 35.40 11.98 20.84
N PRO A 7 35.14 11.33 19.69
CA PRO A 7 33.89 11.38 18.91
C PRO A 7 33.51 9.99 18.29
N GLU A 8 32.42 9.95 17.51
CA GLU A 8 32.19 9.09 16.33
C GLU A 8 32.07 7.55 16.47
N ASP A 9 30.83 7.05 16.37
CA ASP A 9 30.49 5.72 15.83
C ASP A 9 29.37 5.90 14.79
N GLU A 10 29.74 6.21 13.55
CA GLU A 10 28.90 6.13 12.36
C GLU A 10 29.09 4.74 11.72
N PRO A 11 28.03 3.96 11.43
CA PRO A 11 28.18 2.74 10.67
C PRO A 11 28.39 3.03 9.18
N GLU A 12 29.53 2.55 8.72
CA GLU A 12 30.08 2.52 7.36
C GLU A 12 29.03 2.23 6.27
N PHE A 13 28.92 3.16 5.33
CA PHE A 13 28.06 3.09 4.14
C PHE A 13 28.65 2.06 3.16
N VAL A 14 28.04 0.87 3.08
CA VAL A 14 28.38 -0.10 2.01
C VAL A 14 27.81 0.44 0.70
N ALA A 15 28.70 0.90 -0.17
CA ALA A 15 28.37 1.35 -1.51
C ALA A 15 27.74 0.21 -2.32
N GLU A 16 26.43 0.25 -2.51
CA GLU A 16 25.77 -0.63 -3.48
C GLU A 16 26.10 -0.16 -4.90
N HIS A 17 26.61 -1.12 -5.66
CA HIS A 17 26.94 -1.03 -7.08
C HIS A 17 25.74 -0.47 -7.88
N ARG A 18 25.84 0.81 -8.24
CA ARG A 18 25.04 1.41 -9.29
C ARG A 18 25.49 0.82 -10.63
N LEU A 19 24.82 -0.24 -11.08
CA LEU A 19 24.96 -0.75 -12.44
C LEU A 19 24.48 0.33 -13.42
N VAL A 20 25.44 1.05 -14.02
CA VAL A 20 25.22 1.91 -15.18
C VAL A 20 25.41 1.01 -16.40
N ILE A 21 24.33 0.74 -17.12
CA ILE A 21 24.39 0.08 -18.44
C ILE A 21 24.38 1.20 -19.50
N PRO A 22 25.37 1.26 -20.41
CA PRO A 22 25.37 2.20 -21.52
C PRO A 22 24.21 1.89 -22.47
N LEU A 23 23.45 2.91 -22.87
CA LEU A 23 22.56 2.84 -24.03
C LEU A 23 23.41 3.17 -25.25
N ASP A 24 23.69 2.18 -26.08
CA ASP A 24 24.30 2.40 -27.39
C ASP A 24 23.23 3.02 -28.31
N GLU A 25 23.48 4.27 -28.72
CA GLU A 25 22.77 4.95 -29.80
C GLU A 25 23.34 4.44 -31.13
N GLU A 26 22.58 3.64 -31.87
CA GLU A 26 22.78 3.48 -33.32
C GLU A 26 21.48 3.87 -34.05
N GLU A 27 21.59 5.00 -34.76
CA GLU A 27 20.62 5.50 -35.73
C GLU A 27 20.59 4.59 -36.96
N ALA A 28 19.40 4.12 -37.35
CA ALA A 28 19.13 3.70 -38.72
C ALA A 28 17.69 4.06 -39.08
N GLU A 29 17.60 4.97 -40.05
CA GLU A 29 16.40 5.53 -40.65
C GLU A 29 15.61 4.46 -41.43
N ASP A 30 14.27 4.41 -41.29
CA ASP A 30 13.36 4.17 -42.42
C ASP A 30 11.94 4.69 -42.13
N GLU A 31 11.32 5.22 -43.17
CA GLU A 31 10.13 6.07 -43.18
C GLU A 31 8.80 5.28 -43.18
N GLY A 32 7.71 5.86 -42.64
CA GLY A 32 6.35 5.47 -43.08
C GLY A 32 5.18 5.45 -42.08
N LYS A 33 4.76 6.63 -41.62
CA LYS A 33 3.41 7.12 -41.22
C LYS A 33 2.25 6.19 -40.76
N ALA A 34 1.66 6.66 -39.64
CA ALA A 34 0.25 6.73 -39.18
C ALA A 34 -0.04 5.83 -37.96
N GLY A 35 -0.43 6.29 -36.77
CA GLY A 35 -0.92 7.59 -36.31
C GLY A 35 -2.08 7.38 -35.33
N PHE A 36 -1.80 7.12 -34.05
CA PHE A 36 -2.76 7.30 -32.96
C PHE A 36 -2.03 7.84 -31.72
N GLU A 37 -2.02 9.16 -31.60
CA GLU A 37 -1.38 9.90 -30.51
C GLU A 37 -2.35 9.98 -29.32
N VAL A 38 -2.08 9.20 -28.26
CA VAL A 38 -2.62 9.49 -26.93
C VAL A 38 -1.60 10.38 -26.22
N LYS A 39 -1.88 11.68 -26.17
CA LYS A 39 -1.06 12.67 -25.50
C LYS A 39 -1.04 12.39 -23.99
N PRO A 40 0.13 12.15 -23.36
CA PRO A 40 0.21 12.06 -21.90
C PRO A 40 -0.14 13.42 -21.28
N PRO A 41 -0.82 13.46 -20.11
CA PRO A 41 -1.13 14.71 -19.44
C PRO A 41 0.15 15.47 -19.08
N PRO A 42 0.14 16.81 -19.14
CA PRO A 42 1.33 17.60 -18.89
C PRO A 42 1.79 17.40 -17.45
N MET A 43 3.08 17.08 -17.31
CA MET A 43 3.77 17.16 -16.03
C MET A 43 3.75 18.62 -15.59
N VAL A 44 3.16 18.89 -14.42
CA VAL A 44 3.27 20.19 -13.76
C VAL A 44 4.73 20.35 -13.35
N GLN A 45 5.46 21.18 -14.10
CA GLN A 45 6.78 21.67 -13.70
C GLN A 45 6.56 22.67 -12.57
N LEU A 46 7.03 22.35 -11.36
CA LEU A 46 7.33 23.39 -10.39
C LEU A 46 8.61 24.08 -10.84
N ASP A 47 8.51 25.37 -11.11
CA ASP A 47 9.57 26.26 -11.51
C ASP A 47 10.54 26.50 -10.34
N ALA A 48 11.75 25.95 -10.47
CA ALA A 48 12.89 26.34 -9.67
C ALA A 48 13.53 27.60 -10.28
N SER A 49 12.91 28.77 -10.12
CA SER A 49 13.58 30.05 -10.39
C SER A 49 12.81 31.24 -9.82
N LEU A 50 13.25 31.72 -8.66
CA LEU A 50 13.40 33.13 -8.27
C LEU A 50 13.49 33.21 -6.73
N VAL A 51 14.68 33.00 -6.20
CA VAL A 51 15.10 33.66 -4.95
C VAL A 51 16.39 34.40 -5.26
N ASP A 52 16.21 35.70 -5.45
CA ASP A 52 17.24 36.72 -5.53
C ASP A 52 18.01 36.75 -4.21
N GLU A 53 19.30 36.43 -4.25
CA GLU A 53 20.24 36.77 -3.19
C GLU A 53 20.60 38.24 -3.34
N SER A 54 19.77 39.12 -2.75
CA SER A 54 20.15 40.49 -2.51
C SER A 54 19.68 40.96 -1.12
N GLU A 55 20.53 41.79 -0.55
CA GLU A 55 20.66 42.09 0.86
C GLU A 55 19.46 42.83 1.49
N VAL A 56 19.29 42.62 2.79
CA VAL A 56 18.79 43.57 3.79
C VAL A 56 17.67 44.51 3.34
N SER A 57 16.43 44.15 3.66
CA SER A 57 15.46 45.14 4.13
C SER A 57 14.46 44.52 5.09
N THR A 58 14.56 45.00 6.33
CA THR A 58 13.50 45.03 7.33
C THR A 58 12.11 45.19 6.71
N SER A 59 11.32 44.11 6.67
CA SER A 59 9.89 44.17 6.38
C SER A 59 9.11 43.31 7.39
N THR A 60 8.78 43.98 8.48
CA THR A 60 7.49 43.97 9.18
C THR A 60 6.49 42.88 8.76
N PHE A 61 6.70 41.64 9.21
CA PHE A 61 5.56 40.91 9.76
C PHE A 61 5.18 41.62 11.06
N ASN A 62 3.92 41.98 11.24
CA ASN A 62 3.39 42.50 12.50
C ASN A 62 2.98 41.32 13.39
N PRO A 63 3.83 40.75 14.27
CA PRO A 63 3.32 40.26 15.54
C PRO A 63 3.08 41.49 16.41
N LEU A 64 2.00 41.58 17.18
CA LEU A 64 1.83 42.65 18.17
C LEU A 64 3.16 42.83 18.97
N PRO A 65 3.94 43.91 18.77
CA PRO A 65 5.33 43.94 19.27
C PRO A 65 5.43 44.38 20.73
N VAL A 66 4.33 44.66 21.40
CA VAL A 66 4.37 45.53 22.58
C VAL A 66 4.32 44.76 23.91
N LEU A 67 3.75 43.55 23.95
CA LEU A 67 3.55 42.84 25.22
C LEU A 67 4.72 41.94 25.65
N THR A 68 5.62 41.54 24.73
CA THR A 68 6.70 40.59 25.07
C THR A 68 7.95 41.26 25.65
N GLN A 69 8.08 42.58 25.50
CA GLN A 69 9.21 43.36 26.02
C GLN A 69 8.81 44.36 27.12
N THR A 70 7.57 44.32 27.57
CA THR A 70 7.05 45.22 28.59
C THR A 70 6.47 44.44 29.77
N CYS A 71 6.39 45.12 30.90
CA CYS A 71 5.74 44.61 32.09
C CYS A 71 4.24 44.59 31.91
N SER A 72 3.61 43.43 32.10
CA SER A 72 2.15 43.26 31.98
C SER A 72 1.31 44.03 33.01
N ILE A 73 1.96 44.70 33.97
CA ILE A 73 1.30 45.40 35.08
C ILE A 73 1.27 46.92 34.87
N CYS A 74 2.39 47.49 34.44
CA CYS A 74 2.55 48.94 34.26
C CYS A 74 2.84 49.32 32.80
N PHE A 75 3.00 48.34 31.91
CA PHE A 75 3.30 48.50 30.49
C PHE A 75 4.62 49.24 30.19
N GLU A 76 5.50 49.43 31.19
CA GLU A 76 6.85 49.93 31.00
C GLU A 76 7.78 48.83 30.44
N ALA A 77 8.75 49.22 29.62
CA ALA A 77 9.74 48.32 29.04
C ALA A 77 10.59 47.61 30.11
N TRP A 78 10.92 46.35 29.86
CA TRP A 78 11.83 45.59 30.71
C TRP A 78 13.23 46.20 30.71
N THR A 79 13.82 46.31 31.89
CA THR A 79 15.19 46.81 32.06
C THR A 79 16.11 45.72 32.62
N THR A 80 17.42 45.85 32.39
CA THR A 80 18.42 44.98 33.01
C THR A 80 18.79 45.43 34.42
N SER A 81 18.27 46.58 34.90
CA SER A 81 18.54 47.17 36.22
C SER A 81 17.37 48.02 36.70
N GLY A 82 17.31 48.29 38.01
CA GLY A 82 16.29 49.16 38.59
C GLY A 82 14.92 48.51 38.80
N ALA A 83 13.88 49.35 38.75
CA ALA A 83 12.53 49.00 39.17
C ALA A 83 11.79 48.10 38.15
N HIS A 84 12.09 48.23 36.86
CA HIS A 84 11.54 47.38 35.80
C HIS A 84 12.43 46.21 35.43
N ARG A 85 13.31 45.79 36.35
CA ARG A 85 14.07 44.55 36.16
C ARG A 85 13.13 43.35 36.14
N ILE A 86 13.27 42.52 35.10
CA ILE A 86 12.46 41.32 34.91
C ILE A 86 12.71 40.30 36.04
N CYS A 87 11.61 39.81 36.62
CA CYS A 87 11.62 38.83 37.69
C CYS A 87 10.54 37.77 37.43
N CYS A 88 10.77 36.52 37.85
CA CYS A 88 9.73 35.49 37.89
C CYS A 88 9.29 35.22 39.33
N LEU A 89 8.00 34.89 39.47
CA LEU A 89 7.44 34.34 40.70
C LEU A 89 7.65 32.83 40.77
N ARG A 90 7.40 32.23 41.94
CA ARG A 90 7.33 30.77 42.11
C ARG A 90 6.41 30.06 41.12
N CYS A 91 5.35 30.73 40.65
CA CYS A 91 4.42 30.21 39.66
C CYS A 91 4.89 30.37 38.19
N GLY A 92 6.11 30.85 37.93
CA GLY A 92 6.67 30.98 36.58
C GLY A 92 6.34 32.28 35.82
N HIS A 93 5.25 32.97 36.18
CA HIS A 93 4.87 34.25 35.57
C HIS A 93 5.89 35.38 35.83
N LEU A 94 6.03 36.27 34.84
CA LEU A 94 7.07 37.29 34.73
C LEU A 94 6.53 38.71 34.99
N PHE A 95 7.18 39.46 35.87
CA PHE A 95 6.79 40.81 36.27
C PHE A 95 8.01 41.72 36.55
N GLY A 96 7.75 43.02 36.72
CA GLY A 96 8.77 43.99 37.11
C GLY A 96 9.04 43.98 38.60
N LYS A 97 10.31 44.17 38.98
CA LYS A 97 10.71 44.25 40.39
C LYS A 97 9.87 45.26 41.20
N ARG A 98 9.42 46.36 40.59
CA ARG A 98 8.58 47.40 41.22
C ARG A 98 7.25 46.87 41.72
N TRP A 99 6.62 45.96 40.98
CA TRP A 99 5.33 45.40 41.37
C TRP A 99 5.42 44.68 42.72
N LEU A 100 6.54 44.02 42.98
CA LEU A 100 6.75 43.33 44.26
C LEU A 100 6.86 44.30 45.44
N ALA A 101 7.40 45.50 45.20
CA ALA A 101 7.51 46.53 46.23
C ALA A 101 6.14 47.12 46.61
N THR A 102 5.12 47.00 45.74
CA THR A 102 3.78 47.56 45.97
C THR A 102 2.80 46.59 46.65
N GLN A 103 3.15 45.30 46.80
CA GLN A 103 2.23 44.25 47.29
C GLN A 103 2.45 43.84 48.76
N GLY A 104 3.29 44.55 49.52
CA GLY A 104 3.58 44.21 50.92
C GLY A 104 4.39 42.90 51.10
N ARG A 105 4.31 42.25 52.27
CA ARG A 105 5.09 41.01 52.56
C ARG A 105 4.58 39.77 51.79
N VAL A 106 3.30 39.74 51.43
CA VAL A 106 2.66 38.60 50.75
C VAL A 106 1.68 39.16 49.70
N GLY A 107 2.04 39.04 48.43
CA GLY A 107 1.19 39.38 47.29
C GLY A 107 0.53 38.17 46.67
N LYS A 108 -0.25 38.39 45.59
CA LYS A 108 -0.80 37.34 44.73
C LYS A 108 -0.40 37.59 43.28
N CYS A 109 -0.09 36.54 42.53
CA CYS A 109 0.22 36.65 41.11
C CYS A 109 -0.99 37.22 40.34
N PRO A 110 -0.86 38.30 39.56
CA PRO A 110 -1.98 38.87 38.81
C PRO A 110 -2.55 37.93 37.73
N GLN A 111 -1.75 36.97 37.26
CA GLN A 111 -2.14 36.08 36.16
C GLN A 111 -2.80 34.78 36.60
N CYS A 112 -2.43 34.24 37.77
CA CYS A 112 -2.95 32.95 38.26
C CYS A 112 -3.40 32.98 39.72
N ASN A 113 -3.39 34.15 40.38
CA ASN A 113 -3.78 34.36 41.78
C ASN A 113 -2.98 33.54 42.83
N ALA A 114 -1.90 32.87 42.42
CA ALA A 114 -1.02 32.11 43.30
C ALA A 114 -0.34 33.02 44.33
N ARG A 115 -0.11 32.52 45.55
CA ARG A 115 0.58 33.27 46.60
C ARG A 115 2.02 33.61 46.18
N ALA A 116 2.38 34.88 46.30
CA ALA A 116 3.68 35.42 45.92
C ALA A 116 4.34 36.07 47.14
N HIS A 117 5.33 35.40 47.72
CA HIS A 117 6.14 35.99 48.78
C HIS A 117 7.38 36.68 48.20
N ALA A 118 7.82 37.76 48.83
CA ALA A 118 9.00 38.52 48.39
C ALA A 118 10.28 37.66 48.30
N LYS A 119 10.44 36.67 49.19
CA LYS A 119 11.59 35.74 49.21
C LYS A 119 11.66 34.79 48.01
N ASP A 120 10.52 34.61 47.34
CA ASP A 120 10.34 33.60 46.28
C ASP A 120 10.40 34.21 44.88
N VAL A 121 10.74 35.50 44.83
CA VAL A 121 11.01 36.24 43.61
C VAL A 121 12.41 35.93 43.15
N ARG A 122 12.54 35.55 41.88
CA ARG A 122 13.84 35.36 41.24
C ARG A 122 14.02 36.41 40.16
N VAL A 123 15.10 37.18 40.27
CA VAL A 123 15.50 38.15 39.25
C VAL A 123 16.11 37.38 38.08
N LEU A 124 15.68 37.68 36.84
CA LEU A 124 16.24 37.05 35.65
C LEU A 124 17.29 37.97 35.01
N PHE A 125 18.43 37.39 34.63
CA PHE A 125 19.49 38.07 33.90
C PHE A 125 19.51 37.55 32.46
N CYS A 126 18.68 38.14 31.62
CA CYS A 126 18.58 37.79 30.19
C CYS A 126 18.80 39.03 29.32
N LYS A 127 19.48 38.85 28.18
CA LYS A 127 19.68 39.93 27.18
C LYS A 127 18.42 40.19 26.36
N LYS A 128 17.70 39.13 25.99
CA LYS A 128 16.45 39.16 25.22
C LYS A 128 15.57 38.02 25.72
N ILE A 129 14.28 38.27 25.90
CA ILE A 129 13.27 37.25 26.19
C ILE A 129 12.26 37.24 25.04
N LYS A 130 12.03 36.06 24.46
CA LYS A 130 11.07 35.85 23.39
C LYS A 130 10.44 34.49 23.59
N ALA A 131 9.12 34.45 23.63
CA ALA A 131 8.39 33.21 23.44
C ALA A 131 8.17 33.04 21.94
N VAL A 132 8.66 31.93 21.38
CA VAL A 132 8.47 31.58 19.98
C VAL A 132 7.54 30.38 19.97
N ASP A 133 6.41 30.50 19.28
CA ASP A 133 5.54 29.36 19.02
C ASP A 133 6.22 28.46 17.98
N THR A 134 6.52 27.22 18.34
CA THR A 134 7.14 26.24 17.44
C THR A 134 6.14 25.25 16.88
N THR A 135 4.85 25.36 17.22
CA THR A 135 3.83 24.36 16.89
C THR A 135 3.75 24.08 15.38
N ASP A 136 3.73 25.13 14.55
CA ASP A 136 3.63 24.98 13.10
C ASP A 136 4.91 24.41 12.49
N ARG A 137 6.08 24.81 12.99
CA ARG A 137 7.37 24.25 12.57
C ARG A 137 7.45 22.77 12.90
N ASP A 138 7.08 22.40 14.12
CA ASP A 138 7.17 21.03 14.60
C ASP A 138 6.15 20.13 13.85
N ARG A 139 4.96 20.66 13.51
CA ARG A 139 3.99 20.00 12.61
C ARG A 139 4.58 19.77 11.23
N ALA A 140 5.15 20.80 10.60
CA ALA A 140 5.74 20.70 9.27
C ALA A 140 6.88 19.67 9.21
N LEU A 141 7.71 19.59 10.26
CA LEU A 141 8.76 18.57 10.36
C LEU A 141 8.19 17.15 10.47
N CYS A 142 7.10 16.96 11.21
CA CYS A 142 6.42 15.67 11.28
C CYS A 142 5.82 15.26 9.94
N ASP A 143 5.16 16.20 9.23
CA ASP A 143 4.58 15.95 7.92
C ASP A 143 5.66 15.55 6.90
N LEU A 144 6.80 16.25 6.91
CA LEU A 144 7.95 15.96 6.05
C LEU A 144 8.57 14.57 6.32
N ASP A 145 8.67 14.14 7.59
CA ASP A 145 9.13 12.79 7.91
C ASP A 145 8.15 11.71 7.42
N SER A 146 6.84 11.97 7.54
CA SER A 146 5.80 11.07 7.04
C SER A 146 5.84 10.93 5.51
N GLU A 147 6.03 12.04 4.79
CA GLU A 147 6.16 12.06 3.33
C GLU A 147 7.41 11.30 2.89
N ARG A 148 8.56 11.52 3.56
CA ARG A 148 9.81 10.79 3.28
C ARG A 148 9.68 9.29 3.51
N LYS A 149 8.94 8.86 4.53
CA LYS A 149 8.66 7.43 4.77
C LYS A 149 7.79 6.85 3.65
N LEU A 150 6.73 7.56 3.27
CA LEU A 150 5.84 7.12 2.19
C LEU A 150 6.59 7.03 0.85
N ARG A 151 7.41 8.03 0.54
CA ARG A 151 8.23 8.05 -0.67
C ARG A 151 9.19 6.87 -0.73
N ARG A 152 9.93 6.58 0.34
CA ARG A 152 10.82 5.41 0.41
C ARG A 152 10.07 4.10 0.22
N LYS A 153 8.86 3.99 0.80
CA LYS A 153 8.02 2.81 0.63
C LYS A 153 7.59 2.62 -0.83
N LEU A 154 7.12 3.69 -1.47
CA LEU A 154 6.72 3.66 -2.88
C LEU A 154 7.90 3.38 -3.82
N GLU A 155 9.09 3.92 -3.53
CA GLU A 155 10.30 3.64 -4.30
C GLU A 155 10.68 2.14 -4.21
N LEU A 156 10.55 1.53 -3.03
CA LEU A 156 10.79 0.10 -2.83
C LEU A 156 9.75 -0.75 -3.57
N GLU A 157 8.45 -0.45 -3.42
CA GLU A 157 7.37 -1.14 -4.12
C GLU A 157 7.55 -1.03 -5.65
N LEU A 158 7.93 0.15 -6.15
CA LEU A 158 8.20 0.38 -7.56
C LEU A 158 9.39 -0.45 -8.05
N SER A 159 10.46 -0.56 -7.26
CA SER A 159 11.60 -1.42 -7.60
C SER A 159 11.20 -2.90 -7.68
N GLU A 160 10.33 -3.35 -6.76
CA GLU A 160 9.80 -4.72 -6.74
C GLU A 160 8.93 -5.00 -7.97
N PHE A 161 8.01 -4.08 -8.31
CA PHE A 161 7.15 -4.23 -9.49
C PHE A 161 7.96 -4.20 -10.79
N LYS A 162 8.97 -3.33 -10.90
CA LYS A 162 9.87 -3.30 -12.05
C LYS A 162 10.63 -4.62 -12.21
N PHE A 163 11.17 -5.16 -11.12
CA PHE A 163 11.87 -6.45 -11.16
C PHE A 163 10.93 -7.58 -11.60
N LYS A 164 9.72 -7.66 -11.02
CA LYS A 164 8.71 -8.67 -11.41
C LYS A 164 8.32 -8.55 -12.88
N TYR A 165 8.13 -7.32 -13.36
CA TYR A 165 7.81 -7.06 -14.76
C TYR A 165 8.93 -7.51 -15.68
N GLN A 166 10.20 -7.23 -15.32
CA GLN A 166 11.36 -7.66 -16.09
C GLN A 166 11.42 -9.19 -16.21
N VAL A 167 11.30 -9.92 -15.09
CA VAL A 167 11.28 -11.39 -15.09
C VAL A 167 10.14 -11.95 -15.96
N ALA A 168 8.94 -11.37 -15.85
CA ALA A 168 7.79 -11.79 -16.66
C ALA A 168 8.00 -11.49 -18.16
N SER A 169 8.63 -10.37 -18.49
CA SER A 169 9.01 -10.02 -19.85
C SER A 169 10.01 -11.02 -20.44
N ASP A 170 11.05 -11.37 -19.67
CA ASP A 170 12.06 -12.35 -20.08
C ASP A 170 11.44 -13.75 -20.29
N ASP A 171 10.53 -14.16 -19.41
CA ASP A 171 9.78 -15.41 -19.56
C ASP A 171 8.90 -15.41 -20.82
N ALA A 172 8.25 -14.27 -21.14
CA ALA A 172 7.45 -14.14 -22.34
C ALA A 172 8.29 -14.23 -23.62
N ILE A 173 9.49 -13.66 -23.62
CA ILE A 173 10.46 -13.79 -24.72
C ILE A 173 10.87 -15.25 -24.88
N ARG A 174 11.27 -15.92 -23.78
CA ARG A 174 11.68 -17.33 -23.80
C ARG A 174 10.59 -18.25 -24.34
N LEU A 175 9.35 -18.11 -23.88
CA LEU A 175 8.23 -18.91 -24.37
C LEU A 175 7.93 -18.65 -25.86
N ARG A 176 8.11 -17.42 -26.33
CA ARG A 176 7.97 -17.08 -27.75
C ARG A 176 9.03 -17.79 -28.60
N ASP A 177 10.27 -17.85 -28.11
CA ASP A 177 11.36 -18.56 -28.80
C ASP A 177 11.16 -20.08 -28.80
N GLU A 178 10.68 -20.66 -27.70
CA GLU A 178 10.31 -22.07 -27.61
C GLU A 178 9.18 -22.41 -28.60
N LEU A 179 8.13 -21.58 -28.67
CA LEU A 179 7.04 -21.74 -29.63
C LEU A 179 7.53 -21.64 -31.08
N SER A 180 8.41 -20.67 -31.37
CA SER A 180 9.01 -20.53 -32.70
C SER A 180 9.80 -21.79 -33.09
N SER A 181 10.62 -22.30 -32.18
CA SER A 181 11.43 -23.51 -32.38
C SER A 181 10.57 -24.76 -32.60
N LEU A 182 9.53 -24.97 -31.78
CA LEU A 182 8.59 -26.08 -31.96
C LEU A 182 7.83 -26.00 -33.29
N ARG A 183 7.41 -24.78 -33.68
CA ARG A 183 6.74 -24.56 -34.96
C ARG A 183 7.65 -24.89 -36.14
N ALA A 184 8.93 -24.54 -36.06
CA ALA A 184 9.93 -24.91 -37.07
C ALA A 184 10.10 -26.44 -37.18
N VAL A 185 10.21 -27.15 -36.05
CA VAL A 185 10.30 -28.63 -36.06
C VAL A 185 9.05 -29.27 -36.67
N LEU A 186 7.85 -28.82 -36.30
CA LEU A 186 6.60 -29.31 -36.88
C LEU A 186 6.54 -29.09 -38.40
N SER A 187 6.99 -27.92 -38.87
CA SER A 187 7.04 -27.62 -40.30
C SER A 187 8.03 -28.51 -41.07
N ALA A 188 9.15 -28.91 -40.45
CA ALA A 188 10.11 -29.84 -41.05
C ALA A 188 9.59 -31.29 -41.13
N VAL A 189 8.81 -31.71 -40.13
CA VAL A 189 8.18 -33.05 -40.10
C VAL A 189 7.01 -33.17 -41.10
N GLN A 190 6.34 -32.06 -41.43
CA GLN A 190 5.26 -32.02 -42.42
C GLN A 190 5.74 -32.02 -43.89
N THR A 191 7.04 -32.17 -44.13
CA THR A 191 7.52 -32.38 -45.51
C THR A 191 6.90 -33.65 -46.11
N PRO A 192 6.27 -33.56 -47.31
CA PRO A 192 5.43 -34.62 -47.84
C PRO A 192 6.28 -35.82 -48.26
N ARG A 193 6.31 -36.86 -47.42
CA ARG A 193 6.68 -38.20 -47.87
C ARG A 193 5.60 -38.72 -48.80
N LYS A 194 5.83 -38.60 -50.12
CA LYS A 194 5.09 -39.32 -51.15
C LYS A 194 5.01 -40.81 -50.77
N ARG A 195 3.82 -41.30 -50.47
CA ARG A 195 3.48 -42.73 -50.54
C ARG A 195 2.42 -42.93 -51.64
N PRO A 196 2.62 -43.89 -52.57
CA PRO A 196 1.69 -44.15 -53.66
C PRO A 196 0.57 -45.12 -53.25
N GLY A 197 -0.65 -44.85 -53.74
CA GLY A 197 -1.81 -45.75 -53.75
C GLY A 197 -2.64 -45.73 -52.47
N ALA A 198 -3.97 -45.71 -52.47
CA ALA A 198 -4.91 -45.93 -53.55
C ALA A 198 -6.33 -45.50 -53.12
N PHE A 199 -7.16 -45.40 -54.16
CA PHE A 199 -8.61 -45.60 -54.25
C PHE A 199 -9.60 -44.62 -53.61
N ALA A 200 -10.72 -44.55 -54.33
CA ALA A 200 -11.67 -43.46 -54.41
C ALA A 200 -13.00 -43.77 -53.70
N SER A 201 -13.83 -42.73 -53.53
CA SER A 201 -15.29 -42.76 -53.70
C SER A 201 -15.85 -41.34 -53.50
N VAL A 202 -16.31 -40.68 -54.58
CA VAL A 202 -17.71 -40.43 -54.99
C VAL A 202 -18.56 -39.69 -53.93
N SER A 203 -18.88 -38.40 -54.15
CA SER A 203 -20.19 -37.88 -54.64
C SER A 203 -21.29 -37.92 -53.55
N ALA A 204 -22.20 -36.97 -53.31
CA ALA A 204 -22.65 -35.77 -54.02
C ALA A 204 -23.55 -34.92 -53.06
N SER A 205 -23.71 -33.64 -53.39
CA SER A 205 -24.94 -32.83 -53.31
C SER A 205 -25.67 -32.54 -51.99
N ASP A 206 -25.67 -31.26 -51.62
CA ASP A 206 -26.80 -30.57 -50.95
C ASP A 206 -28.04 -30.50 -51.88
N PRO A 207 -29.25 -30.23 -51.33
CA PRO A 207 -29.77 -28.87 -51.49
C PRO A 207 -30.57 -28.30 -50.28
N GLU A 208 -30.72 -26.98 -50.35
CA GLU A 208 -31.40 -26.04 -49.47
C GLU A 208 -32.87 -26.35 -49.11
N GLY A 209 -33.25 -25.95 -47.88
CA GLY A 209 -34.61 -25.65 -47.46
C GLY A 209 -34.58 -24.62 -46.32
N THR A 210 -35.23 -23.47 -46.53
CA THR A 210 -35.27 -22.27 -45.66
C THR A 210 -36.14 -22.44 -44.39
N PRO A 211 -36.01 -21.55 -43.38
CA PRO A 211 -36.18 -21.87 -41.97
C PRO A 211 -37.52 -21.44 -41.36
N ASP A 212 -38.01 -22.17 -40.36
CA ASP A 212 -39.10 -21.75 -39.47
C ASP A 212 -38.53 -21.33 -38.09
N PRO A 213 -38.85 -20.14 -37.54
CA PRO A 213 -38.13 -19.56 -36.41
C PRO A 213 -38.86 -19.86 -35.09
N LYS A 214 -38.38 -20.87 -34.35
CA LYS A 214 -38.50 -21.00 -32.88
C LYS A 214 -37.83 -22.32 -32.42
N CYS A 215 -36.55 -22.46 -32.72
CA CYS A 215 -35.71 -23.41 -32.00
C CYS A 215 -34.47 -22.65 -31.57
N GLN A 216 -34.52 -22.15 -30.33
CA GLN A 216 -33.39 -21.59 -29.62
C GLN A 216 -32.28 -22.65 -29.73
N LYS A 217 -31.26 -22.39 -30.56
CA LYS A 217 -30.12 -23.30 -30.75
C LYS A 217 -29.51 -23.53 -29.38
N MET A 218 -29.89 -24.64 -28.73
CA MET A 218 -29.15 -25.16 -27.61
C MET A 218 -27.77 -25.45 -28.16
N LEU A 219 -26.77 -24.69 -27.71
CA LEU A 219 -25.37 -24.99 -27.97
C LEU A 219 -25.11 -26.37 -27.36
N THR A 220 -25.18 -27.41 -28.18
CA THR A 220 -24.80 -28.78 -27.80
C THR A 220 -23.28 -28.83 -27.73
N GLY A 221 -22.71 -28.30 -26.66
CA GLY A 221 -21.30 -28.49 -26.31
C GLY A 221 -21.14 -29.82 -25.57
N SER A 222 -20.11 -30.59 -25.91
CA SER A 222 -19.68 -31.75 -25.13
C SER A 222 -18.50 -31.38 -24.23
N TYR A 223 -18.53 -31.81 -22.98
CA TYR A 223 -17.40 -31.69 -22.06
C TYR A 223 -16.53 -32.94 -22.15
N GLU A 224 -15.23 -32.77 -22.36
CA GLU A 224 -14.24 -33.85 -22.30
C GLU A 224 -13.38 -33.69 -21.04
N ILE A 225 -13.02 -34.81 -20.41
CA ILE A 225 -12.15 -34.81 -19.23
C ILE A 225 -10.71 -34.57 -19.70
N ILE A 226 -10.21 -33.36 -19.43
CA ILE A 226 -8.83 -32.99 -19.79
C ILE A 226 -7.82 -33.54 -18.77
N LYS A 227 -8.12 -33.44 -17.47
CA LYS A 227 -7.19 -33.81 -16.40
C LYS A 227 -7.91 -34.18 -15.11
N SER A 228 -7.37 -35.18 -14.41
CA SER A 228 -7.77 -35.54 -13.05
C SER A 228 -6.59 -35.37 -12.10
N MET A 229 -6.83 -34.80 -10.92
CA MET A 229 -5.78 -34.57 -9.91
C MET A 229 -6.29 -34.85 -8.49
N LEU A 230 -5.48 -35.54 -7.70
CA LEU A 230 -5.77 -35.82 -6.29
C LEU A 230 -5.36 -34.63 -5.42
N LEU A 231 -6.33 -34.00 -4.75
CA LEU A 231 -6.07 -32.85 -3.87
C LEU A 231 -5.84 -33.25 -2.41
N SER A 232 -6.72 -34.08 -1.86
CA SER A 232 -6.67 -34.55 -0.46
C SER A 232 -6.78 -36.08 -0.44
N PRO A 233 -5.75 -36.81 0.02
CA PRO A 233 -5.81 -38.27 0.18
C PRO A 233 -6.88 -38.71 1.19
N THR A 234 -7.13 -37.88 2.20
CA THR A 234 -8.17 -38.11 3.22
C THR A 234 -9.59 -37.74 2.73
N GLY A 235 -9.71 -37.22 1.51
CA GLY A 235 -10.94 -36.65 0.97
C GLY A 235 -11.37 -35.40 1.74
N ARG A 236 -12.68 -35.29 1.97
CA ARG A 236 -13.34 -34.16 2.68
C ARG A 236 -13.14 -32.79 2.01
N CYS A 237 -12.90 -32.77 0.71
CA CYS A 237 -13.11 -31.58 -0.11
C CYS A 237 -14.63 -31.33 -0.26
N ARG A 238 -15.07 -30.07 -0.31
CA ARG A 238 -16.51 -29.77 -0.28
C ARG A 238 -16.95 -28.71 -1.27
N VAL A 239 -16.39 -27.51 -1.14
CA VAL A 239 -16.72 -26.34 -1.94
C VAL A 239 -15.55 -25.94 -2.81
N VAL A 240 -15.90 -25.37 -3.95
CA VAL A 240 -15.01 -24.87 -4.99
C VAL A 240 -15.47 -23.47 -5.36
N ALA A 241 -14.53 -22.54 -5.54
CA ALA A 241 -14.82 -21.20 -6.03
C ALA A 241 -13.78 -20.80 -7.08
N ALA A 242 -14.24 -20.25 -8.20
CA ALA A 242 -13.37 -19.85 -9.30
C ALA A 242 -13.15 -18.33 -9.27
N CYS A 243 -11.90 -17.93 -9.46
CA CYS A 243 -11.49 -16.55 -9.68
C CYS A 243 -10.89 -16.45 -11.08
N GLU A 244 -11.65 -15.87 -12.01
CA GLU A 244 -11.26 -15.77 -13.41
C GLU A 244 -10.09 -14.78 -13.60
N TYR A 245 -10.11 -13.66 -12.87
CA TYR A 245 -9.09 -12.60 -12.96
C TYR A 245 -7.65 -13.12 -12.79
N ILE A 246 -7.41 -13.98 -11.80
CA ILE A 246 -6.09 -14.58 -11.52
C ILE A 246 -5.98 -16.04 -11.98
N ASN A 247 -6.95 -16.55 -12.74
CA ASN A 247 -6.96 -17.93 -13.23
C ASN A 247 -6.75 -18.97 -12.09
N LEU A 248 -7.45 -18.80 -10.98
CA LEU A 248 -7.35 -19.70 -9.83
C LEU A 248 -8.69 -20.34 -9.48
N LEU A 249 -8.63 -21.63 -9.19
CA LEU A 249 -9.70 -22.39 -8.57
C LEU A 249 -9.33 -22.67 -7.11
N CYS A 250 -10.16 -22.23 -6.19
CA CYS A 250 -9.99 -22.47 -4.76
C CYS A 250 -10.83 -23.68 -4.34
N VAL A 251 -10.18 -24.77 -3.92
CA VAL A 251 -10.86 -26.00 -3.51
C VAL A 251 -10.65 -26.22 -2.01
N SER A 252 -11.74 -26.18 -1.25
CA SER A 252 -11.69 -26.48 0.19
C SER A 252 -11.21 -27.91 0.44
N GLN A 253 -10.36 -28.09 1.44
CA GLN A 253 -9.85 -29.40 1.87
C GLN A 253 -9.30 -29.34 3.31
N PRO A 254 -9.23 -30.48 4.01
CA PRO A 254 -8.52 -30.55 5.29
C PRO A 254 -7.01 -30.32 5.10
N SER A 255 -6.35 -29.88 6.18
CA SER A 255 -4.90 -29.74 6.22
C SER A 255 -4.22 -31.10 6.07
N SER A 256 -3.23 -31.20 5.19
CA SER A 256 -2.38 -32.38 5.06
C SER A 256 -1.23 -32.39 6.08
N ASN A 257 -1.04 -31.29 6.83
CA ASN A 257 0.06 -31.16 7.78
C ASN A 257 -0.34 -31.73 9.15
N PRO A 258 0.37 -32.73 9.70
CA PRO A 258 0.05 -33.33 10.99
C PRO A 258 0.22 -32.37 12.19
N LEU A 259 1.05 -31.32 12.06
CA LEU A 259 1.29 -30.31 13.09
C LEU A 259 0.15 -29.28 13.19
N PHE A 260 -0.49 -28.95 12.06
CA PHE A 260 -1.54 -27.95 11.98
C PHE A 260 -2.84 -28.58 11.49
N LYS A 261 -3.59 -29.16 12.44
CA LYS A 261 -4.92 -29.73 12.18
C LYS A 261 -5.93 -28.61 11.91
N GLY A 262 -6.75 -28.80 10.88
CA GLY A 262 -7.83 -27.86 10.53
C GLY A 262 -8.20 -27.95 9.06
N PHE A 263 -8.86 -26.91 8.56
CA PHE A 263 -9.42 -26.81 7.23
C PHE A 263 -9.00 -25.51 6.56
N GLY A 264 -8.98 -25.55 5.24
CA GLY A 264 -8.50 -24.47 4.41
C GLY A 264 -8.89 -24.74 2.97
N PHE A 265 -8.22 -24.07 2.04
CA PHE A 265 -8.37 -24.39 0.62
C PHE A 265 -7.02 -24.49 -0.07
N ARG A 266 -6.98 -25.31 -1.12
CA ARG A 266 -5.88 -25.43 -2.05
C ARG A 266 -6.19 -24.53 -3.25
N LYS A 267 -5.21 -23.73 -3.67
CA LYS A 267 -5.27 -23.03 -4.94
C LYS A 267 -4.92 -24.00 -6.07
N VAL A 268 -5.62 -23.93 -7.19
CA VAL A 268 -5.32 -24.71 -8.39
C VAL A 268 -5.33 -23.73 -9.55
N HIS A 269 -4.24 -23.67 -10.31
CA HIS A 269 -4.19 -22.79 -11.47
C HIS A 269 -5.02 -23.40 -12.61
N THR A 270 -5.96 -22.64 -13.16
CA THR A 270 -6.85 -23.12 -14.22
C THR A 270 -6.13 -23.23 -15.57
N GLY A 271 -5.12 -22.39 -15.83
CA GLY A 271 -4.32 -22.43 -17.06
C GLY A 271 -3.42 -23.68 -17.15
N GLU A 272 -2.53 -23.85 -16.17
CA GLU A 272 -1.60 -25.00 -16.14
C GLU A 272 -2.20 -26.29 -15.56
N LEU A 273 -3.42 -26.22 -15.02
CA LEU A 273 -4.09 -27.32 -14.34
C LEU A 273 -3.19 -27.97 -13.26
N ARG A 274 -2.56 -27.15 -12.42
CA ARG A 274 -1.67 -27.62 -11.34
C ARG A 274 -2.11 -27.11 -9.97
N PRO A 275 -2.03 -27.95 -8.91
CA PRO A 275 -2.24 -27.47 -7.56
C PRO A 275 -1.08 -26.58 -7.12
N LEU A 276 -1.41 -25.47 -6.50
CA LEU A 276 -0.49 -24.50 -5.91
C LEU A 276 -0.52 -24.65 -4.37
N LYS A 277 -0.22 -23.55 -3.66
CA LYS A 277 -0.16 -23.51 -2.21
C LYS A 277 -1.52 -23.78 -1.56
N TYR A 278 -1.47 -24.38 -0.37
CA TYR A 278 -2.61 -24.51 0.54
C TYR A 278 -2.57 -23.41 1.59
N ILE A 279 -3.74 -22.80 1.82
CA ILE A 279 -3.92 -21.78 2.85
C ILE A 279 -4.78 -22.37 3.95
N HIS A 280 -4.22 -22.41 5.16
CA HIS A 280 -4.92 -22.84 6.37
C HIS A 280 -5.76 -21.70 6.93
N LEU A 281 -7.04 -21.95 7.22
CA LEU A 281 -7.97 -20.88 7.59
C LEU A 281 -8.76 -21.19 8.86
N HIS A 282 -9.38 -22.36 8.94
CA HIS A 282 -10.42 -22.67 9.90
C HIS A 282 -10.11 -23.91 10.71
N SER A 283 -10.65 -24.00 11.93
CA SER A 283 -10.51 -25.20 12.76
C SER A 283 -11.52 -26.31 12.38
N GLN A 284 -12.62 -25.93 11.73
CA GLN A 284 -13.72 -26.80 11.33
C GLN A 284 -13.98 -26.73 9.81
N PRO A 285 -14.77 -27.66 9.23
CA PRO A 285 -15.00 -27.71 7.79
C PRO A 285 -15.64 -26.45 7.22
N ILE A 286 -15.02 -25.93 6.16
CA ILE A 286 -15.55 -24.82 5.35
C ILE A 286 -16.85 -25.26 4.69
N ARG A 287 -17.86 -24.39 4.76
CA ARG A 287 -19.20 -24.60 4.21
C ARG A 287 -19.42 -23.85 2.91
N ASP A 288 -18.81 -22.69 2.78
CA ASP A 288 -18.93 -21.86 1.59
C ASP A 288 -17.63 -21.08 1.32
N LEU A 289 -17.37 -20.84 0.04
CA LEU A 289 -16.30 -20.00 -0.47
C LEU A 289 -16.91 -19.09 -1.54
N ALA A 290 -16.80 -17.78 -1.36
CA ALA A 290 -17.33 -16.81 -2.30
C ALA A 290 -16.23 -15.83 -2.71
N LEU A 291 -16.21 -15.48 -3.99
CA LEU A 291 -15.42 -14.39 -4.53
C LEU A 291 -16.38 -13.32 -5.04
N HIS A 292 -15.95 -12.07 -4.93
CA HIS A 292 -16.71 -10.98 -5.50
C HIS A 292 -16.46 -10.94 -7.02
N PRO A 293 -17.51 -10.92 -7.87
CA PRO A 293 -17.36 -11.08 -9.32
C PRO A 293 -16.91 -9.79 -10.06
N GLU A 294 -17.21 -8.60 -9.53
CA GLU A 294 -16.95 -7.33 -10.24
C GLU A 294 -15.65 -6.62 -9.82
N HIS A 295 -15.12 -6.99 -8.65
CA HIS A 295 -13.92 -6.44 -8.04
C HIS A 295 -12.76 -7.41 -8.29
N GLU A 296 -11.76 -6.95 -9.04
CA GLU A 296 -10.54 -7.68 -9.38
C GLU A 296 -9.53 -7.75 -8.21
N ASP A 297 -10.02 -7.62 -6.96
CA ASP A 297 -9.17 -7.51 -5.77
C ASP A 297 -8.61 -8.87 -5.30
N GLY A 298 -9.09 -9.98 -5.90
CA GLY A 298 -8.63 -11.33 -5.59
C GLY A 298 -8.89 -11.75 -4.14
N ILE A 299 -9.95 -11.23 -3.50
CA ILE A 299 -10.31 -11.55 -2.13
C ILE A 299 -11.34 -12.69 -2.12
N VAL A 300 -11.02 -13.77 -1.41
CA VAL A 300 -11.95 -14.87 -1.14
C VAL A 300 -12.50 -14.76 0.26
N ALA A 301 -13.82 -14.84 0.36
CA ALA A 301 -14.54 -14.92 1.61
C ALA A 301 -14.82 -16.40 1.92
N SER A 302 -14.52 -16.83 3.14
CA SER A 302 -14.67 -18.22 3.60
C SER A 302 -15.52 -18.30 4.85
N ALA A 303 -16.52 -19.19 4.85
CA ALA A 303 -17.41 -19.41 5.98
C ALA A 303 -17.28 -20.85 6.47
N SER A 304 -17.14 -21.03 7.78
CA SER A 304 -16.90 -22.34 8.38
C SER A 304 -17.85 -22.66 9.54
N MET A 305 -17.94 -23.96 9.85
CA MET A 305 -18.67 -24.48 11.03
C MET A 305 -18.05 -24.04 12.36
N ASP A 306 -16.86 -23.45 12.36
CA ASP A 306 -16.25 -22.83 13.56
C ASP A 306 -16.86 -21.46 13.90
N LYS A 307 -17.94 -21.07 13.20
CA LYS A 307 -18.68 -19.81 13.39
C LYS A 307 -17.86 -18.56 13.07
N SER A 308 -16.83 -18.71 12.24
CA SER A 308 -16.05 -17.59 11.72
C SER A 308 -16.25 -17.41 10.22
N LEU A 309 -16.23 -16.15 9.81
CA LEU A 309 -16.06 -15.72 8.43
C LEU A 309 -14.69 -15.05 8.31
N LYS A 310 -13.91 -15.48 7.32
CA LYS A 310 -12.56 -14.95 7.06
C LYS A 310 -12.43 -14.48 5.63
N LEU A 311 -11.86 -13.28 5.48
CA LEU A 311 -11.47 -12.72 4.18
C LEU A 311 -9.97 -12.95 3.96
N THR A 312 -9.64 -13.59 2.84
CA THR A 312 -8.26 -13.97 2.49
C THR A 312 -7.91 -13.39 1.14
N SER A 313 -6.80 -12.65 1.05
CA SER A 313 -6.29 -12.19 -0.24
C SER A 313 -5.57 -13.34 -0.93
N LEU A 314 -5.96 -13.64 -2.17
CA LEU A 314 -5.31 -14.64 -3.00
C LEU A 314 -3.96 -14.15 -3.57
N LEU A 315 -3.67 -12.85 -3.52
CA LEU A 315 -2.38 -12.31 -3.96
C LEU A 315 -1.31 -12.43 -2.87
N VAL A 316 -1.68 -12.17 -1.61
CA VAL A 316 -0.73 -12.10 -0.48
C VAL A 316 -0.67 -13.41 0.33
N ASP A 317 -1.59 -14.34 0.10
CA ASP A 317 -1.79 -15.57 0.91
C ASP A 317 -2.07 -15.31 2.39
N GLN A 318 -2.48 -14.08 2.73
CA GLN A 318 -2.74 -13.67 4.11
C GLN A 318 -4.23 -13.46 4.35
N VAL A 319 -4.63 -13.81 5.56
CA VAL A 319 -5.98 -13.54 6.07
C VAL A 319 -6.00 -12.08 6.52
N GLY A 320 -6.60 -11.21 5.70
CA GLY A 320 -6.62 -9.77 5.97
C GLY A 320 -7.46 -9.40 7.19
N TYR A 321 -8.52 -10.17 7.45
CA TYR A 321 -9.43 -9.96 8.59
C TYR A 321 -9.73 -11.30 9.28
N PRO A 322 -8.92 -11.71 10.28
CA PRO A 322 -9.03 -13.03 10.91
C PRO A 322 -10.32 -13.23 11.72
N ASP A 323 -11.01 -12.16 12.14
CA ASP A 323 -12.25 -12.21 12.92
C ASP A 323 -13.25 -11.14 12.42
N LEU A 324 -13.71 -11.23 11.17
CA LEU A 324 -14.65 -10.22 10.64
C LEU A 324 -16.00 -10.21 11.40
N GLN A 325 -16.42 -11.35 11.97
CA GLN A 325 -17.54 -11.46 12.93
C GLN A 325 -17.62 -12.89 13.51
N ARG A 326 -17.73 -13.02 14.85
CA ARG A 326 -18.11 -14.28 15.52
C ARG A 326 -19.61 -14.28 15.76
N PHE A 327 -20.36 -15.14 15.06
CA PHE A 327 -21.81 -15.16 15.16
C PHE A 327 -22.30 -16.11 16.25
N GLN A 328 -23.09 -15.60 17.20
CA GLN A 328 -23.75 -16.40 18.23
C GLN A 328 -25.18 -16.77 17.79
N GLY A 329 -25.41 -18.03 17.42
CA GLY A 329 -26.76 -18.57 17.14
C GLY A 329 -26.76 -19.81 16.23
N PRO A 330 -27.77 -20.69 16.30
CA PRO A 330 -27.83 -21.94 15.51
C PRO A 330 -28.15 -21.71 14.02
N HIS A 331 -28.67 -20.53 13.64
CA HIS A 331 -29.02 -20.16 12.27
C HIS A 331 -27.96 -19.30 11.57
N SER A 332 -26.79 -19.07 12.19
CA SER A 332 -25.81 -18.09 11.71
C SER A 332 -25.15 -18.48 10.38
N VAL A 333 -24.85 -19.75 10.13
CA VAL A 333 -24.06 -20.15 8.95
C VAL A 333 -24.81 -19.96 7.62
N VAL A 334 -26.14 -20.16 7.62
CA VAL A 334 -26.97 -19.92 6.43
C VAL A 334 -27.15 -18.42 6.19
N ALA A 335 -27.34 -17.64 7.27
CA ALA A 335 -27.38 -16.18 7.19
C ALA A 335 -26.04 -15.58 6.70
N ILE A 336 -24.90 -16.20 7.07
CA ILE A 336 -23.56 -15.81 6.62
C ILE A 336 -23.36 -16.09 5.12
N ALA A 337 -23.78 -17.27 4.63
CA ALA A 337 -23.73 -17.58 3.20
C ALA A 337 -24.67 -16.68 2.37
N SER A 338 -25.83 -16.32 2.92
CA SER A 338 -26.73 -15.31 2.33
C SER A 338 -26.13 -13.90 2.37
N ALA A 339 -25.42 -13.52 3.44
CA ALA A 339 -24.71 -12.23 3.53
C ALA A 339 -23.52 -12.15 2.55
N MET A 340 -22.82 -13.27 2.32
CA MET A 340 -21.76 -13.35 1.31
C MET A 340 -22.30 -13.20 -0.11
N ARG A 341 -23.53 -13.62 -0.38
CA ARG A 341 -24.23 -13.33 -1.65
C ARG A 341 -24.78 -11.91 -1.72
N LEU A 342 -25.20 -11.33 -0.59
CA LEU A 342 -25.64 -9.93 -0.53
C LEU A 342 -24.49 -8.91 -0.68
N LEU A 343 -23.25 -9.32 -0.38
CA LEU A 343 -22.03 -8.58 -0.70
C LEU A 343 -21.61 -8.71 -2.19
N GLN A 344 -22.43 -9.36 -3.04
CA GLN A 344 -22.31 -9.40 -4.49
C GLN A 344 -23.24 -8.38 -5.19
N VAL A 345 -23.43 -7.20 -4.58
CA VAL A 345 -24.01 -6.02 -5.26
C VAL A 345 -22.93 -4.98 -5.42
#